data_AF-V5YMC9-F1
#
_entry.id   AF-V5YMC9-F1
#
_cell.length_a   1.000
_cell.length_b   1.000
_cell.length_c   1.000
_cell.angle_alpha   90.00
_cell.angle_beta   90.00
_cell.angle_gamma   90.00
#
_symmetry.space_group_name_H-M   'P 1'
#
loop_
_entity.id
_entity.type
_entity.pdbx_description
1 polymer ?
#
loop_
_entity_poly.entity_id
_entity_poly.type
_entity_poly.pdbx_seq_one_letter_code
_entity_poly.pdbx_strand_id
1 'polypeptide(L)'
;FVVAHFHYVLSLGSYSSVLILLIWWWPIFTGFTMNGYLLQGHLISSLFGFNVCFFPMHYLGISGLPRRVCCYDSTFYNLNTVSSMGSTASICSGFFLMFVIWESIATGH
;
A
#
# COMPACT_ATOMS: atom_id res chain seq x y z
N PHE A 1 3.74 -9.57 14.40
CA PHE A 1 3.98 -10.80 13.63
C PHE A 1 2.71 -11.26 12.93
N VAL A 2 1.70 -11.80 13.61
CA VAL A 2 0.45 -12.27 12.97
C VAL A 2 -0.25 -11.16 12.17
N VAL A 3 -0.29 -9.94 12.72
CA VAL A 3 -0.82 -8.75 12.01
C VAL A 3 -0.06 -8.50 10.70
N ALA A 4 1.27 -8.51 10.77
CA ALA A 4 2.13 -8.33 9.60
C ALA A 4 1.86 -9.43 8.55
N HIS A 5 1.85 -10.70 8.95
CA HIS A 5 1.57 -11.82 8.05
C HIS A 5 0.24 -11.63 7.30
N PHE A 6 -0.85 -11.35 8.02
CA PHE A 6 -2.15 -11.14 7.39
C PHE A 6 -2.17 -9.94 6.43
N HIS A 7 -1.54 -8.83 6.80
CA HIS A 7 -1.48 -7.66 5.92
C HIS A 7 -0.61 -7.89 4.68
N TYR A 8 0.45 -8.69 4.76
CA TYR A 8 1.22 -9.07 3.57
C TYR A 8 0.38 -9.87 2.58
N VAL A 9 -0.35 -10.90 3.04
CA VAL A 9 -1.21 -11.70 2.17
C VAL A 9 -2.38 -10.87 1.61
N LEU A 10 -2.98 -10.00 2.44
CA LEU A 10 -4.09 -9.15 2.01
C LEU A 10 -3.65 -8.07 1.02
N SER A 11 -2.57 -7.35 1.32
CA SER A 11 -2.18 -6.17 0.53
C SER A 11 -1.35 -6.54 -0.70
N LEU A 12 -0.32 -7.39 -0.55
CA LEU A 12 0.50 -7.82 -1.69
C LEU A 12 -0.11 -8.99 -2.47
N GLY A 13 -1.13 -9.65 -1.92
CA GLY A 13 -1.89 -10.70 -2.60
C GLY A 13 -3.21 -10.19 -3.17
N SER A 14 -4.26 -10.11 -2.35
CA SER A 14 -5.61 -9.85 -2.86
C SER A 14 -5.80 -8.43 -3.38
N TYR A 15 -5.34 -7.41 -2.67
CA TYR A 15 -5.47 -6.01 -3.10
C TYR A 15 -4.68 -5.72 -4.38
N SER A 16 -3.42 -6.14 -4.48
CA SER A 16 -2.61 -5.99 -5.69
C SER A 16 -3.23 -6.71 -6.90
N SER A 17 -3.83 -7.88 -6.69
CA SER A 17 -4.54 -8.64 -7.74
C SER A 17 -5.74 -7.85 -8.27
N VAL A 18 -6.51 -7.20 -7.38
CA VAL A 18 -7.62 -6.33 -7.78
C VAL A 18 -7.13 -5.12 -8.58
N LEU A 19 -5.99 -4.51 -8.20
CA LEU A 19 -5.41 -3.40 -8.96
C LEU A 19 -4.94 -3.83 -10.36
N ILE A 20 -4.26 -4.96 -10.47
CA ILE A 20 -3.82 -5.50 -11.77
C ILE A 20 -5.02 -5.82 -12.66
N LEU A 21 -6.08 -6.41 -12.08
CA LEU A 21 -7.33 -6.65 -12.79
C LEU A 21 -7.94 -5.35 -13.33
N LEU A 22 -7.97 -4.30 -12.50
CA LEU A 22 -8.47 -2.98 -12.89
C LEU A 22 -7.66 -2.42 -14.06
N ILE A 23 -6.33 -2.44 -13.98
CA ILE A 23 -5.44 -1.92 -15.03
C ILE A 23 -5.61 -2.70 -16.34
N TRP A 24 -5.70 -4.04 -16.25
CA TRP A 24 -5.84 -4.90 -17.43
C TRP A 24 -7.17 -4.69 -18.16
N TRP A 25 -8.27 -4.56 -17.41
CA TRP A 25 -9.62 -4.42 -17.98
C TRP A 25 -10.00 -2.97 -18.28
N TRP A 26 -9.21 -2.00 -17.84
CA TRP A 26 -9.45 -0.57 -18.05
C TRP A 26 -9.75 -0.17 -19.50
N PRO A 27 -8.94 -0.56 -20.51
CA PRO A 27 -9.20 -0.18 -21.91
C PRO A 27 -10.47 -0.85 -22.46
N ILE A 28 -10.86 -2.01 -21.93
CA ILE A 28 -12.08 -2.71 -22.34
C ILE A 28 -13.32 -1.98 -21.80
N PHE A 29 -13.28 -1.50 -20.56
CA PHE A 29 -14.43 -0.83 -19.94
C PHE A 29 -14.60 0.62 -20.36
N THR A 30 -13.50 1.37 -20.53
CA THR A 30 -13.54 2.82 -20.77
C THR A 30 -13.20 3.21 -22.19
N GLY A 31 -12.54 2.33 -22.96
CA GLY A 31 -11.99 2.66 -24.27
C GLY A 31 -10.70 3.47 -24.23
N PHE A 32 -10.24 3.89 -23.05
CA PHE A 32 -9.04 4.72 -22.88
C PHE A 32 -7.85 3.92 -22.34
N THR A 33 -6.64 4.37 -22.69
CA THR A 33 -5.40 3.81 -22.16
C THR A 33 -4.90 4.57 -20.93
N MET A 34 -4.34 3.86 -19.95
CA MET A 34 -3.66 4.49 -18.81
C MET A 34 -2.18 4.74 -19.11
N ASN A 35 -1.62 5.82 -18.58
CA ASN A 35 -0.21 6.15 -18.75
C ASN A 35 0.72 5.16 -18.02
N GLY A 36 1.56 4.46 -18.80
CA GLY A 36 2.49 3.45 -18.27
C GLY A 36 3.54 4.00 -17.30
N TYR A 37 4.02 5.23 -17.49
CA TYR A 37 5.01 5.84 -16.59
C TYR A 37 4.39 6.15 -15.22
N LEU A 38 3.15 6.65 -15.20
CA LEU A 38 2.43 6.92 -13.95
C LEU A 38 2.11 5.62 -13.20
N LEU A 39 1.72 4.57 -13.92
CA LEU A 39 1.49 3.23 -13.36
C LEU A 39 2.75 2.62 -12.73
N GLN A 40 3.91 2.72 -13.40
CA GLN A 40 5.18 2.28 -12.83
C GLN A 40 5.56 3.08 -11.58
N GLY A 41 5.36 4.40 -11.60
CA GLY A 41 5.54 5.24 -10.41
C GLY A 41 4.61 4.82 -9.27
N HIS A 42 3.35 4.52 -9.57
CA HIS A 42 2.37 4.09 -8.56
C HIS A 42 2.79 2.76 -7.93
N LEU A 43 3.22 1.79 -8.75
CA LEU A 43 3.72 0.50 -8.27
C LEU A 43 4.90 0.67 -7.29
N ILE A 44 5.89 1.51 -7.63
CA ILE A 44 7.05 1.74 -6.76
C ILE A 44 6.62 2.41 -5.45
N SER A 45 5.78 3.45 -5.53
CA SER A 45 5.31 4.19 -4.35
C SER A 45 4.48 3.32 -3.39
N SER A 46 3.58 2.48 -3.92
CA SER A 46 2.72 1.59 -3.15
C SER A 46 3.51 0.43 -2.52
N LEU A 47 4.46 -0.16 -3.25
CA LEU A 47 5.37 -1.18 -2.72
C LEU A 47 6.25 -0.63 -1.59
N PHE A 48 6.77 0.59 -1.76
CA PHE A 48 7.57 1.24 -0.73
C PHE A 48 6.74 1.52 0.53
N GLY A 49 5.61 2.21 0.40
CA GLY A 49 4.74 2.54 1.53
C GLY A 49 4.24 1.31 2.28
N PHE A 50 3.83 0.28 1.54
CA PHE A 50 3.39 -0.99 2.12
C PHE A 50 4.51 -1.67 2.95
N ASN A 51 5.70 -1.82 2.38
CA ASN A 51 6.79 -2.51 3.09
C ASN A 51 7.25 -1.71 4.32
N VAL A 52 7.38 -0.39 4.23
CA VAL A 52 7.75 0.44 5.39
C VAL A 52 6.70 0.36 6.50
N CYS A 53 5.42 0.22 6.15
CA CYS A 53 4.33 0.07 7.12
C CYS A 53 4.38 -1.28 7.85
N PHE A 54 4.40 -2.40 7.11
CA PHE A 54 4.15 -3.71 7.69
C PHE A 54 5.41 -4.52 8.00
N PHE A 55 6.56 -4.21 7.40
CA PHE A 55 7.80 -4.90 7.70
C PHE A 55 8.22 -4.76 9.18
N PRO A 56 8.23 -3.54 9.79
CA PRO A 56 8.56 -3.38 11.22
C PRO A 56 7.65 -4.17 12.16
N MET A 57 6.40 -4.43 11.76
CA MET A 57 5.44 -5.21 12.57
C MET A 57 5.82 -6.70 12.73
N HIS A 58 6.71 -7.23 11.89
CA HIS A 58 7.29 -8.56 12.12
C HIS A 58 8.14 -8.53 13.39
N TYR A 59 9.07 -7.58 13.48
CA TYR A 59 9.95 -7.40 14.63
C TYR A 59 9.17 -7.08 15.90
N LEU A 60 8.20 -6.16 15.84
CA LEU A 60 7.33 -5.84 16.99
C LEU A 60 6.64 -7.08 17.57
N GLY A 61 6.21 -8.02 16.71
CA GLY A 61 5.59 -9.24 17.20
C GLY A 61 6.56 -10.29 17.71
N ILE A 62 7.78 -10.36 17.17
CA ILE A 62 8.83 -11.25 17.67
C ILE A 62 9.29 -10.77 19.06
N SER A 63 9.36 -9.46 19.27
CA SER A 63 9.67 -8.85 20.57
C SER A 63 8.51 -8.88 21.56
N GLY A 64 7.39 -9.56 21.25
CA GLY A 64 6.30 -9.81 22.18
C GLY A 64 5.28 -8.70 22.35
N LEU A 65 5.21 -7.71 21.46
CA LEU A 65 4.16 -6.68 21.52
C LEU A 65 2.77 -7.34 21.37
N PRO A 66 1.87 -7.23 22.37
CA PRO A 66 0.53 -7.76 22.27
C PRO A 66 -0.28 -6.99 21.23
N ARG A 67 -1.24 -7.66 20.60
CA ARG A 67 -2.14 -7.01 19.63
C ARG A 67 -3.22 -6.22 20.37
N ARG A 68 -3.80 -5.22 19.69
CA ARG A 68 -4.97 -4.45 20.15
C ARG A 68 -4.74 -3.69 21.45
N VAL A 69 -3.54 -3.13 21.61
CA VAL A 69 -3.21 -2.23 22.71
C VAL A 69 -3.10 -0.80 22.21
N CYS A 70 -3.64 0.15 22.98
CA CYS A 70 -3.52 1.58 22.71
C CYS A 70 -2.22 2.17 23.26
N CYS A 71 -1.68 1.59 24.33
CA CYS A 71 -0.43 2.00 24.97
C CYS A 71 0.56 0.84 24.97
N TYR A 72 1.84 1.15 24.76
CA TYR A 72 2.94 0.20 24.73
C TYR A 72 4.19 0.85 25.33
N ASP A 73 5.17 0.04 25.70
CA ASP A 73 6.41 0.53 26.29
C ASP A 73 7.23 1.37 25.29
N SER A 74 7.95 2.36 25.81
CA SER A 74 8.80 3.30 25.07
C SER A 74 9.81 2.61 24.13
N THR A 75 10.21 1.38 24.43
CA THR A 75 11.10 0.55 23.61
C THR A 75 10.53 0.26 22.21
N PHE A 76 9.21 0.20 22.06
CA PHE A 76 8.54 -0.05 20.78
C PHE A 76 8.25 1.22 19.98
N TYR A 77 8.44 2.39 20.58
CA TYR A 77 8.06 3.67 19.97
C TYR A 77 8.74 3.90 18.63
N ASN A 78 10.06 3.72 18.54
CA ASN A 78 10.80 3.96 17.30
C ASN A 78 10.32 3.10 16.13
N LEU A 79 10.08 1.80 16.37
CA LEU A 79 9.59 0.88 15.34
C LEU A 79 8.14 1.18 14.95
N ASN A 80 7.30 1.57 15.92
CA ASN A 80 5.94 2.02 15.63
C ASN A 80 5.92 3.31 14.83
N THR A 81 6.78 4.30 15.13
CA THR A 81 6.86 5.54 14.34
C THR A 81 7.22 5.28 12.89
N VAL A 82 8.13 4.35 12.61
CA VAL A 82 8.46 3.95 11.23
C VAL A 82 7.24 3.33 10.54
N SER A 83 6.52 2.44 11.23
CA SER A 83 5.31 1.84 10.66
C SER A 83 4.21 2.88 10.38
N SER A 84 4.07 3.90 11.23
CA SER A 84 3.16 5.02 11.02
C SER A 84 3.58 5.91 9.84
N MET A 85 4.88 6.15 9.65
CA MET A 85 5.36 6.86 8.46
C MET A 85 5.03 6.06 7.19
N GLY A 86 5.23 4.74 7.22
CA GLY A 86 4.85 3.85 6.12
C GLY A 86 3.34 3.90 5.82
N SER A 87 2.49 3.96 6.84
CA SER A 87 1.04 4.06 6.62
C SER A 87 0.66 5.37 5.94
N THR A 88 1.24 6.50 6.32
CA THR A 88 1.03 7.78 5.62
C THR A 88 1.48 7.73 4.17
N ALA A 89 2.65 7.14 3.89
CA ALA A 89 3.14 6.93 2.53
C ALA A 89 2.20 6.04 1.70
N SER A 90 1.63 4.99 2.30
CA SER A 90 0.65 4.13 1.62
C SER A 90 -0.65 4.87 1.29
N ILE A 91 -1.11 5.77 2.16
CA ILE A 91 -2.27 6.63 1.90
C ILE A 91 -1.98 7.57 0.72
N CYS A 92 -0.80 8.19 0.68
CA CYS A 92 -0.37 9.01 -0.46
C CYS A 92 -0.36 8.20 -1.77
N SER A 93 0.08 6.94 -1.75
CA SER A 93 0.04 6.08 -2.94
C SER A 93 -1.40 5.78 -3.40
N GLY A 94 -2.36 5.65 -2.47
CA GLY A 94 -3.77 5.51 -2.79
C GLY A 94 -4.37 6.75 -3.47
N PHE A 95 -4.01 7.95 -3.00
CA PHE A 95 -4.39 9.20 -3.70
C PHE A 95 -3.73 9.30 -5.08
N PHE A 96 -2.50 8.79 -5.22
CA PHE A 96 -1.83 8.76 -6.50
C PHE A 96 -2.54 7.85 -7.51
N LEU A 97 -3.07 6.69 -7.08
CA LEU A 97 -3.93 5.84 -7.93
C LEU A 97 -5.16 6.61 -8.43
N MET A 98 -5.83 7.38 -7.55
CA MET A 98 -6.98 8.20 -7.96
C MET A 98 -6.61 9.24 -9.01
N PHE A 99 -5.42 9.82 -8.91
CA PHE A 99 -4.88 10.72 -9.92
C PHE A 99 -4.64 10.00 -11.26
N VAL A 100 -4.08 8.79 -11.26
CA VAL A 100 -3.88 8.00 -12.51
C VAL A 100 -5.21 7.71 -13.20
N ILE A 101 -6.23 7.33 -12.42
CA ILE A 101 -7.57 7.09 -12.95
C ILE A 101 -8.13 8.38 -13.57
N TRP A 102 -8.04 9.50 -12.86
CA TRP A 102 -8.51 10.79 -13.36
C TRP A 102 -7.78 11.23 -14.64
N GLU A 103 -6.45 11.09 -14.69
CA GLU A 103 -5.64 11.42 -15.86
C GLU A 103 -6.10 10.61 -17.08
N SER A 104 -6.29 9.30 -16.94
CA SER A 104 -6.73 8.44 -18.05
C SER A 104 -8.07 8.86 -18.66
N ILE A 105 -8.98 9.43 -17.86
CA ILE A 105 -10.30 9.90 -18.33
C ILE A 105 -10.19 11.31 -18.91
N ALA A 106 -9.37 12.18 -18.30
CA ALA A 106 -9.25 13.59 -18.68
C ALA A 106 -8.45 13.77 -19.99
N THR A 107 -7.41 12.96 -20.21
CA THR A 107 -6.56 13.01 -21.41
C THR A 107 -6.81 11.84 -22.36
N GLY A 108 -7.96 11.16 -22.20
CA GLY A 108 -8.26 9.90 -22.87
C GLY A 108 -7.96 9.87 -24.37
N HIS A 109 -7.00 9.02 -24.73
CA HIS A 109 -6.74 8.53 -26.08
C HIS A 109 -7.07 7.05 -26.16
#